data_AF-A0A820Q6H7-F1
#
_entry.id   AF-A0A820Q6H7-F1
#
_cell.length_a   1.000
_cell.length_b   1.000
_cell.length_c   1.000
_cell.angle_alpha   90.00
_cell.angle_beta   90.00
_cell.angle_gamma   90.00
#
_symmetry.space_group_name_H-M   'P 1'
#
loop_
_entity.id
_entity.type
_entity.pdbx_description
1 polymer ?
#
loop_
_entity_poly.entity_id
_entity_poly.type
_entity_poly.pdbx_seq_one_letter_code
_entity_poly.pdbx_strand_id
1 'polypeptide(L)'
;ALKDLDVLVLPNHFDCPGGQHVWKWINKTDDPIGNLCGHQKDFCSNSTDICTEPNSYCDTNGPTHFLCLCKTGYDGYKCLRKGKFPSGLFYGLSIGVTIVTSAVLYCTQRRHVRN
;
A
#
# COMPACT_ATOMS: atom_id res chain seq x y z
N ALA A 1 -7.44 -2.97 0.58
CA ALA A 1 -7.83 -1.88 -0.33
C ALA A 1 -9.35 -1.88 -0.43
N LEU A 2 -10.02 -0.74 -0.22
CA LEU A 2 -11.44 -0.63 -0.57
C LEU A 2 -11.50 -0.52 -2.09
N LYS A 3 -11.83 -1.63 -2.75
CA LYS A 3 -12.05 -1.73 -4.18
C LYS A 3 -13.53 -1.96 -4.42
N ASP A 4 -14.03 -1.47 -5.54
CA ASP A 4 -15.40 -1.70 -6.01
C ASP A 4 -16.48 -1.37 -4.96
N LEU A 5 -16.39 -0.17 -4.38
CA LEU A 5 -17.38 0.26 -3.40
C LEU A 5 -18.73 0.48 -4.08
N ASP A 6 -19.72 -0.28 -3.65
CA ASP A 6 -21.06 -0.28 -4.26
C ASP A 6 -21.89 0.92 -3.81
N VAL A 7 -21.91 1.19 -2.51
CA VAL A 7 -22.61 2.32 -1.89
C VAL A 7 -21.79 2.90 -0.75
N LEU A 8 -21.63 4.21 -0.72
CA LEU A 8 -21.08 4.98 0.38
C LEU A 8 -22.13 5.99 0.87
N VAL A 9 -22.42 5.97 2.16
CA VAL A 9 -23.37 6.89 2.78
C VAL A 9 -22.59 7.86 3.66
N LEU A 10 -22.73 9.16 3.40
CA LEU A 10 -22.14 10.23 4.20
C LEU A 10 -23.24 11.11 4.81
N PRO A 11 -23.06 11.68 5.99
CA PRO A 11 -23.97 12.70 6.52
C PRO A 11 -24.19 13.88 5.54
N ASN A 12 -25.35 14.55 5.62
CA ASN A 12 -25.78 15.59 4.67
C ASN A 12 -24.79 16.75 4.47
N HIS A 13 -23.91 17.01 5.46
CA HIS A 13 -22.91 18.07 5.40
C HIS A 13 -21.61 17.67 4.66
N PHE A 14 -21.45 16.41 4.27
CA PHE A 14 -20.27 15.93 3.54
C PHE A 14 -20.65 15.53 2.12
N ASP A 15 -19.97 16.11 1.14
CA ASP A 15 -20.06 15.69 -0.25
C ASP A 15 -19.35 14.35 -0.49
N CYS A 16 -19.81 13.64 -1.52
CA CYS A 16 -19.14 12.43 -1.98
C CYS A 16 -17.69 12.72 -2.38
N PRO A 17 -16.69 12.03 -1.79
CA PRO A 17 -15.30 12.26 -2.09
C PRO A 17 -15.01 11.99 -3.58
N GLY A 18 -14.40 12.96 -4.25
CA GLY A 18 -14.12 12.89 -5.69
C GLY A 18 -15.30 13.19 -6.62
N GLY A 19 -16.50 13.41 -6.07
CA GLY A 19 -17.67 13.81 -6.85
C GLY A 19 -17.99 12.87 -8.03
N GLN A 20 -18.60 13.43 -9.08
CA GLN A 20 -19.05 12.67 -10.25
C GLN A 20 -17.90 12.02 -11.06
N HIS A 21 -16.65 12.41 -10.81
CA HIS A 21 -15.49 11.80 -11.45
C HIS A 21 -15.21 10.39 -10.89
N VAL A 22 -15.56 10.15 -9.63
CA VAL A 22 -15.31 8.88 -8.94
C VAL A 22 -16.56 8.02 -8.85
N TRP A 23 -17.76 8.61 -8.81
CA TRP A 23 -19.01 7.86 -8.64
C TRP A 23 -19.81 7.81 -9.93
N LYS A 24 -20.50 6.69 -10.20
CA LYS A 24 -21.45 6.62 -11.32
C LYS A 24 -22.67 7.48 -11.07
N TRP A 25 -23.15 7.51 -9.82
CA TRP A 25 -24.26 8.36 -9.43
C TRP A 25 -24.06 8.89 -8.01
N ILE A 26 -24.61 10.07 -7.76
CA ILE A 26 -24.62 10.74 -6.46
C ILE A 26 -26.04 11.21 -6.21
N ASN A 27 -26.65 10.73 -5.14
CA ASN A 27 -27.95 11.18 -4.68
C ASN A 27 -27.75 12.01 -3.41
N LYS A 28 -28.01 13.31 -3.53
CA LYS A 28 -28.10 14.20 -2.37
C LYS A 28 -29.52 14.15 -1.86
N THR A 29 -29.70 13.57 -0.68
CA THR A 29 -31.00 13.45 -0.03
C THR A 29 -31.05 14.42 1.13
N ASP A 30 -32.13 15.20 1.25
CA ASP A 30 -32.41 16.01 2.45
C ASP A 30 -32.91 15.16 3.63
N ASP A 31 -32.94 13.83 3.45
CA ASP A 31 -33.33 12.81 4.42
C ASP A 31 -32.26 12.63 5.53
N PRO A 32 -32.59 12.03 6.70
CA PRO A 32 -31.61 11.82 7.79
C PRO A 32 -30.57 10.73 7.45
N ILE A 33 -30.74 10.05 6.31
CA ILE A 33 -29.89 8.94 5.86
C ILE A 33 -28.53 9.45 5.38
N GLY A 34 -28.45 10.64 4.78
CA GLY A 34 -27.19 11.15 4.22
C GLY A 34 -27.18 11.38 2.71
N ASN A 35 -26.05 11.87 2.21
CA ASN A 35 -25.64 11.81 0.81
C ASN A 35 -25.21 10.38 0.44
N LEU A 36 -25.77 9.84 -0.65
CA LEU A 36 -25.41 8.51 -1.17
C LEU A 36 -24.53 8.64 -2.42
N CYS A 37 -23.38 7.97 -2.38
CA CYS A 37 -22.44 7.86 -3.50
C CYS A 37 -22.44 6.41 -3.97
N GLY A 38 -22.83 6.19 -5.21
CA GLY A 38 -23.07 4.85 -5.73
C GLY A 38 -22.16 4.48 -6.89
N HIS A 39 -21.73 3.22 -6.83
CA HIS A 39 -20.79 2.54 -7.70
C HIS A 39 -19.54 3.36 -7.99
N GLN A 40 -18.47 3.04 -7.28
CA GLN A 40 -17.15 3.59 -7.55
C GLN A 40 -16.71 3.23 -8.98
N LYS A 41 -16.27 4.23 -9.74
CA LYS A 41 -15.62 4.08 -11.05
C LYS A 41 -14.18 3.63 -10.83
N ASP A 42 -13.71 2.78 -11.74
CA ASP A 42 -12.30 2.40 -11.77
C ASP A 42 -11.46 3.58 -12.27
N PHE A 43 -10.55 4.05 -11.42
CA PHE A 43 -9.66 5.18 -11.72
C PHE A 43 -8.58 4.80 -12.76
N CYS A 44 -8.26 3.51 -12.86
CA CYS A 44 -7.21 2.98 -13.72
C CYS A 44 -7.66 2.77 -15.17
N SER A 45 -8.97 2.71 -15.43
CA SER A 45 -9.52 2.40 -16.76
C SER A 45 -9.18 3.42 -17.86
N ASN A 46 -8.98 4.70 -17.52
CA ASN A 46 -8.77 5.79 -18.50
C ASN A 46 -7.33 6.32 -18.55
N SER A 47 -6.40 5.68 -17.86
CA SER A 47 -5.19 6.35 -17.44
C SER A 47 -3.94 5.54 -17.79
N THR A 48 -3.48 5.67 -19.04
CA THR A 48 -2.28 4.98 -19.54
C THR A 48 -0.97 5.50 -18.94
N ASP A 49 -0.94 6.73 -18.42
CA ASP A 49 0.28 7.40 -17.95
C ASP A 49 0.42 7.50 -16.41
N ILE A 50 -0.47 6.88 -15.63
CA ILE A 50 -0.40 6.97 -14.17
C ILE A 50 0.81 6.20 -13.61
N CYS A 51 1.02 4.98 -14.13
CA CYS A 51 2.10 4.11 -13.69
C CYS A 51 3.11 3.98 -14.82
N THR A 52 4.12 4.85 -14.78
CA THR A 52 5.09 5.03 -15.88
C THR A 52 6.04 3.84 -16.07
N GLU A 53 6.21 3.04 -15.02
CA GLU A 53 7.13 1.92 -15.04
C GLU A 53 6.55 0.71 -15.81
N PRO A 54 7.31 0.09 -16.72
CA PRO A 54 6.79 -0.95 -17.62
C PRO A 54 6.34 -2.23 -16.91
N ASN A 55 6.91 -2.48 -15.73
CA ASN A 55 6.61 -3.65 -14.90
C ASN A 55 5.62 -3.34 -13.77
N SER A 56 5.02 -2.15 -13.81
CA SER A 56 3.95 -1.76 -12.89
C SER A 56 2.60 -1.81 -13.58
N TYR A 57 1.53 -1.80 -12.79
CA TYR A 57 0.15 -1.62 -13.25
C TYR A 57 -0.61 -0.76 -12.25
N CYS A 58 -1.58 -0.01 -12.75
CA CYS A 58 -2.47 0.80 -11.91
C CYS A 58 -3.50 -0.11 -11.23
N ASP A 59 -3.70 0.12 -9.94
CA ASP A 59 -4.70 -0.53 -9.13
C ASP A 59 -5.49 0.51 -8.31
N THR A 60 -6.81 0.50 -8.39
CA THR A 60 -7.66 1.44 -7.66
C THR A 60 -7.63 1.14 -6.16
N ASN A 61 -7.48 2.17 -5.32
CA ASN A 61 -7.40 2.03 -3.86
C ASN A 61 -8.28 3.06 -3.13
N GLY A 62 -9.58 2.98 -3.38
CA GLY A 62 -10.57 3.88 -2.77
C GLY A 62 -10.84 5.15 -3.60
N PRO A 63 -11.72 6.03 -3.09
CA PRO A 63 -12.19 7.19 -3.83
C PRO A 63 -11.03 8.14 -4.14
N THR A 64 -10.89 8.57 -5.40
CA THR A 64 -9.80 9.45 -5.88
C THR A 64 -8.37 8.93 -5.71
N HIS A 65 -8.17 7.67 -5.28
CA HIS A 65 -6.85 7.16 -4.94
C HIS A 65 -6.52 5.89 -5.72
N PHE A 66 -5.26 5.77 -6.14
CA PHE A 66 -4.72 4.63 -6.86
C PHE A 66 -3.37 4.23 -6.29
N LEU A 67 -2.92 3.03 -6.60
CA LEU A 67 -1.55 2.57 -6.38
C LEU A 67 -0.98 2.01 -7.68
N CYS A 68 0.33 2.17 -7.85
CA CYS A 68 1.08 1.43 -8.84
C CYS A 68 1.67 0.19 -8.19
N LEU A 69 1.17 -0.97 -8.57
CA LEU A 69 1.62 -2.27 -8.07
C LEU A 69 2.52 -2.96 -9.10
N CYS A 70 3.37 -3.88 -8.62
CA CYS A 70 4.27 -4.62 -9.49
C CYS A 70 3.59 -5.84 -10.10
N LYS A 71 3.84 -6.07 -11.40
CA LYS A 71 3.46 -7.30 -12.09
C LYS A 71 4.09 -8.51 -11.40
N THR A 72 3.45 -9.67 -11.53
CA THR A 72 3.93 -10.93 -10.94
C THR A 72 5.40 -11.20 -11.29
N GLY A 73 6.22 -11.40 -10.25
CA GLY A 73 7.65 -11.68 -10.41
C GLY A 73 8.53 -10.43 -10.47
N TYR A 74 7.97 -9.23 -10.35
CA TYR A 74 8.70 -7.99 -10.15
C TYR A 74 8.46 -7.43 -8.75
N ASP A 75 9.49 -6.88 -8.15
CA ASP A 75 9.50 -6.41 -6.78
C ASP A 75 10.34 -5.12 -6.62
N GLY A 76 10.22 -4.48 -5.47
CA GLY A 76 11.00 -3.31 -5.08
C GLY A 76 10.50 -1.98 -5.62
N TYR A 77 11.23 -0.91 -5.31
CA TYR A 77 10.91 0.44 -5.79
C TYR A 77 10.84 0.43 -7.33
N LYS A 78 9.73 0.97 -7.88
CA LYS A 78 9.49 1.06 -9.33
C LYS A 78 9.46 -0.28 -10.06
N CYS A 79 9.28 -1.41 -9.36
CA CYS A 79 9.18 -2.74 -9.97
C CYS A 79 10.37 -3.10 -10.86
N LEU A 80 11.56 -2.61 -10.51
CA LEU A 80 12.78 -2.79 -11.30
C LEU A 80 13.52 -4.10 -10.99
N ARG A 81 13.24 -4.73 -9.84
CA ARG A 81 13.88 -6.00 -9.46
C ARG A 81 13.04 -7.16 -9.93
N LYS A 82 13.68 -8.16 -10.55
CA LYS A 82 13.04 -9.39 -10.97
C LYS A 82 13.33 -10.50 -9.96
N GLY A 83 12.30 -11.25 -9.59
CA GLY A 83 12.37 -12.28 -8.58
C GLY A 83 12.24 -11.74 -7.16
N LYS A 84 12.09 -12.66 -6.19
CA LYS A 84 11.87 -12.32 -4.79
C LYS A 84 13.18 -11.96 -4.10
N PHE A 85 13.11 -10.99 -3.20
CA PHE A 85 14.23 -10.68 -2.32
C PHE A 85 14.61 -11.93 -1.48
N PRO A 86 15.90 -12.33 -1.41
CA PRO A 86 16.34 -13.52 -0.69
C PRO A 86 16.32 -13.26 0.83
N SER A 87 15.11 -13.17 1.39
CA SER A 87 14.86 -12.81 2.77
C SER A 87 15.57 -13.75 3.75
N GLY A 88 15.58 -15.05 3.48
CA GLY A 88 16.26 -16.05 4.32
C GLY A 88 17.76 -15.79 4.45
N LEU A 89 18.45 -15.47 3.36
CA LEU A 89 19.88 -15.14 3.38
C LEU A 89 20.14 -13.86 4.18
N PHE A 90 19.31 -12.84 3.95
CA PHE A 90 19.42 -11.56 4.64
C PHE A 90 19.25 -11.71 6.16
N TYR A 91 18.19 -12.41 6.59
CA TYR A 91 17.94 -12.65 8.02
C TYR A 91 19.01 -13.56 8.64
N GLY A 92 19.44 -14.60 7.93
CA GLY A 92 20.51 -15.50 8.40
C GLY A 92 21.81 -14.75 8.67
N LEU A 93 22.26 -13.91 7.73
CA LEU A 93 23.45 -13.08 7.89
C LEU A 93 23.28 -12.06 9.03
N SER A 94 22.13 -11.39 9.10
CA SER A 94 21.86 -10.39 10.14
C SER A 94 21.84 -11.00 11.55
N ILE A 95 21.19 -12.15 11.72
CA ILE A 95 21.16 -12.90 12.98
C ILE A 95 22.56 -13.39 13.32
N GLY A 96 23.29 -13.96 12.36
CA GLY A 96 24.66 -14.44 12.56
C GLY A 96 25.59 -13.33 13.06
N VAL A 97 25.59 -12.16 12.41
CA VAL A 97 26.36 -11.00 12.84
C VAL A 97 25.96 -10.56 14.25
N THR A 98 24.66 -10.54 14.56
CA THR A 98 24.15 -10.14 15.88
C THR A 98 24.60 -11.09 16.99
N ILE A 99 24.58 -12.40 16.75
CA ILE A 99 25.04 -13.40 17.72
C ILE A 99 26.54 -13.25 17.96
N VAL A 100 27.33 -13.12 16.89
CA VAL A 100 28.79 -12.99 16.98
C VAL A 100 29.16 -11.71 17.73
N THR A 101 28.58 -10.57 17.38
CA THR A 101 28.87 -9.30 18.07
C THR A 101 28.45 -9.35 19.54
N SER A 102 27.29 -9.92 19.84
CA SER A 102 26.83 -10.11 21.23
C SER A 102 27.76 -11.02 22.03
N ALA A 103 28.23 -12.13 21.44
CA ALA A 103 29.17 -13.04 22.08
C ALA A 103 30.54 -12.38 22.32
N VAL A 104 31.06 -11.62 21.35
CA VAL A 104 32.30 -10.86 21.50
C VAL A 104 32.17 -9.83 22.60
N LEU A 105 31.12 -9.02 22.59
CA LEU A 105 30.85 -8.01 23.63
C LEU A 105 30.71 -8.66 25.01
N TYR A 106 29.99 -9.78 25.11
CA TYR A 106 29.88 -10.52 26.36
C TYR A 106 31.24 -11.01 26.85
N CYS A 107 32.07 -11.59 25.98
CA CYS A 107 33.39 -12.10 26.36
C CYS A 107 34.34 -10.97 26.78
N THR A 108 34.35 -9.85 26.07
CA THR A 108 35.25 -8.72 26.37
C THR A 108 34.78 -7.93 27.59
N GLN A 109 33.49 -7.65 27.73
CA GLN A 109 32.98 -6.92 28.90
C GLN A 109 33.02 -7.75 30.18
N ARG A 110 32.75 -9.06 30.12
CA ARG A 110 32.83 -9.93 31.31
C ARG A 110 34.26 -10.09 31.81
N ARG A 111 35.27 -9.93 30.94
CA ARG A 111 36.69 -9.86 31.35
C ARG A 111 37.02 -8.58 32.12
N HIS A 112 36.35 -7.46 31.83
CA HIS A 112 36.54 -6.20 32.54
C HIS A 112 35.85 -6.14 33.92
N VAL A 113 34.85 -7.00 34.19
CA VAL A 113 34.18 -7.07 35.50
C VAL A 113 34.88 -8.02 36.48
N ARG A 114 35.78 -8.88 36.00
CA ARG A 114 36.46 -9.92 36.81
C ARG A 114 37.92 -9.57 37.19
N ASN A 115 38.42 -8.40 36.80
CA ASN A 115 39.65 -7.78 37.33
C ASN A 115 39.27 -6.66 38.30
#